data_AF-A0A662VCS0-F1
#
_entry.id   AF-A0A662VCS0-F1
#
_cell.length_a   1.000
_cell.length_b   1.000
_cell.length_c   1.000
_cell.angle_alpha   90.00
_cell.angle_beta   90.00
_cell.angle_gamma   90.00
#
_symmetry.space_group_name_H-M   'P 1'
#
loop_
_entity.id
_entity.type
_entity.pdbx_description
1 polymer ?
#
loop_
_entity_poly.entity_id
_entity_poly.type
_entity_poly.pdbx_seq_one_letter_code
_entity_poly.pdbx_strand_id
1 'polypeptide(L)'
;MSSLGRSSKATYIALRITELTSIPLFALLVLYIVSGYGILNPLVVEVLTGLSYTEALRLHTSPVIRVAFIAIAITHTYAGFIVLINRRVGRYVKLSTILTGLITAITTYILGLTILAEITK
;
A
#
# COMPACT_ATOMS: atom_id res chain seq x y z
N MET A 1 -17.94 -6.09 -28.05
CA MET A 1 -17.93 -5.38 -26.75
C MET A 1 -16.75 -4.41 -26.75
N SER A 2 -17.01 -3.11 -26.84
CA SER A 2 -15.97 -2.09 -27.02
C SER A 2 -15.09 -1.95 -25.77
N SER A 3 -13.79 -1.68 -25.97
CA SER A 3 -12.79 -1.48 -24.91
C SER A 3 -13.20 -0.43 -23.86
N LEU A 4 -14.10 0.49 -24.24
CA LEU A 4 -14.72 1.50 -23.39
C LEU A 4 -15.55 0.91 -22.24
N GLY A 5 -16.27 -0.19 -22.47
CA GLY A 5 -17.14 -0.82 -21.45
C GLY A 5 -16.40 -1.64 -20.39
N ARG A 6 -15.16 -2.07 -20.68
CA ARG A 6 -14.32 -2.83 -19.73
C ARG A 6 -13.56 -1.89 -18.79
N SER A 7 -13.17 -0.72 -19.29
CA SER A 7 -12.49 0.34 -18.52
C SER A 7 -13.38 0.91 -17.40
N SER A 8 -14.69 1.07 -17.63
CA SER A 8 -15.61 1.59 -16.62
C SER A 8 -15.74 0.66 -15.40
N LYS A 9 -15.89 -0.65 -15.62
CA LYS A 9 -15.97 -1.65 -14.54
C LYS A 9 -14.66 -1.77 -13.77
N ALA A 10 -13.53 -1.85 -14.47
CA ALA A 10 -12.21 -1.93 -13.84
C ALA A 10 -11.92 -0.68 -12.98
N THR A 11 -12.27 0.50 -13.48
CA THR A 11 -12.14 1.76 -12.74
C THR A 11 -13.04 1.80 -11.51
N TYR A 12 -14.28 1.31 -11.62
CA TYR A 12 -15.20 1.25 -10.49
C TYR A 12 -14.67 0.34 -9.38
N ILE A 13 -14.23 -0.88 -9.73
CA ILE A 13 -13.65 -1.83 -8.77
C ILE A 13 -12.41 -1.23 -8.11
N ALA A 14 -11.50 -0.67 -8.91
CA ALA A 14 -10.28 -0.05 -8.40
C ALA A 14 -10.58 1.10 -7.45
N LEU A 15 -11.59 1.94 -7.75
CA LEU A 15 -12.03 3.02 -6.86
C LEU A 15 -12.53 2.47 -5.52
N ARG A 16 -13.39 1.44 -5.54
CA ARG A 16 -13.89 0.81 -4.31
C ARG A 16 -12.75 0.21 -3.48
N ILE A 17 -11.77 -0.43 -4.13
CA ILE A 17 -10.57 -0.93 -3.44
C ILE A 17 -9.83 0.23 -2.78
N THR A 18 -9.59 1.35 -3.48
CA THR A 18 -8.89 2.50 -2.90
C THR A 18 -9.63 3.11 -1.72
N GLU A 19 -10.96 3.22 -1.79
CA GLU A 19 -11.80 3.75 -0.71
C GLU A 19 -11.79 2.83 0.52
N LEU A 20 -11.91 1.51 0.32
CA LEU A 20 -11.91 0.54 1.42
C LEU A 20 -10.54 0.41 2.09
N THR A 21 -9.46 0.56 1.33
CA THR A 21 -8.10 0.40 1.84
C THR A 21 -7.52 1.67 2.44
N SER A 22 -8.06 2.86 2.15
CA SER A 22 -7.45 4.13 2.59
C SER A 22 -7.49 4.33 4.11
N ILE A 23 -8.62 4.04 4.77
CA ILE A 23 -8.72 4.18 6.23
C ILE A 23 -7.80 3.17 6.95
N PRO A 24 -7.83 1.85 6.64
CA PRO A 24 -6.91 0.89 7.25
C PRO A 24 -5.44 1.23 6.97
N LEU A 25 -5.12 1.65 5.74
CA LEU A 25 -3.75 2.03 5.37
C LEU A 25 -3.27 3.23 6.18
N PHE A 26 -4.12 4.25 6.33
CA PHE A 26 -3.79 5.44 7.12
C PHE A 26 -3.52 5.09 8.58
N ALA A 27 -4.37 4.26 9.19
CA ALA A 27 -4.16 3.79 10.56
C ALA A 27 -2.82 3.04 10.73
N LEU A 28 -2.52 2.11 9.82
CA LEU A 28 -1.26 1.36 9.85
C LEU A 28 -0.05 2.26 9.57
N LEU A 29 -0.17 3.24 8.68
CA LEU A 29 0.87 4.21 8.41
C LEU A 29 1.18 5.06 9.66
N VAL A 30 0.15 5.55 10.35
CA VAL A 30 0.32 6.27 11.62
C VAL A 30 1.03 5.39 12.65
N LEU A 31 0.60 4.14 12.81
CA LEU A 31 1.27 3.19 13.70
C LEU A 31 2.74 2.98 13.33
N TYR A 32 3.05 2.84 12.05
CA TYR A 32 4.42 2.68 11.55
C TYR A 32 5.29 3.91 11.81
N ILE A 33 4.75 5.11 11.58
CA ILE A 33 5.43 6.38 11.83
C ILE A 33 5.69 6.55 13.33
N VAL A 34 4.65 6.43 14.16
CA VAL A 34 4.77 6.63 15.62
C VAL A 34 5.73 5.61 16.23
N SER A 35 5.62 4.33 15.88
CA SER A 35 6.53 3.29 16.36
C SER A 35 7.97 3.48 15.85
N GLY A 36 8.15 3.92 14.59
CA GLY A 36 9.47 4.24 14.05
C GLY A 36 10.14 5.40 14.80
N TYR A 37 9.40 6.48 15.06
CA TYR A 37 9.90 7.58 15.88
C TYR A 37 10.10 7.18 17.34
N GLY A 38 9.30 6.25 17.89
CA GLY A 38 9.48 5.73 19.24
C GLY A 38 10.77 4.93 19.41
N ILE A 39 11.30 4.34 18.33
CA ILE A 39 12.63 3.70 18.32
C ILE A 39 13.74 4.76 18.24
N LEU A 40 13.58 5.78 17.39
CA LEU A 40 14.60 6.80 17.14
C LEU A 40 14.71 7.85 18.26
N ASN A 41 13.58 8.22 18.87
CA ASN A 41 13.46 9.28 19.87
C ASN A 41 12.53 8.83 21.02
N PRO A 42 12.91 7.81 21.80
CA PRO A 42 12.02 7.15 22.76
C PRO A 42 11.44 8.11 23.80
N LEU A 43 12.27 8.99 24.39
CA LEU A 43 11.82 9.93 25.42
C LEU A 43 10.71 10.88 24.94
N VAL A 44 10.82 11.39 23.71
CA VAL A 44 9.85 12.35 23.17
C VAL A 44 8.52 11.65 22.88
N VAL A 45 8.57 10.47 22.25
CA VAL A 45 7.37 9.73 21.87
C VAL A 45 6.66 9.15 23.09
N GLU A 46 7.40 8.66 24.08
CA GLU A 46 6.82 8.16 25.33
C GLU A 46 6.05 9.25 26.07
N VAL A 47 6.58 10.48 26.14
CA VAL A 47 5.87 11.63 26.74
C VAL A 47 4.61 12.00 25.95
N LEU A 48 4.65 11.96 24.61
CA LEU A 48 3.53 12.39 23.77
C LEU A 48 2.44 11.34 23.59
N THR A 49 2.79 10.06 23.65
CA THR A 49 1.89 8.96 23.25
C THR A 49 1.73 7.88 24.32
N GLY A 50 2.56 7.89 25.36
CA GLY A 50 2.65 6.82 26.35
C GLY A 50 3.34 5.55 25.85
N LEU A 51 3.82 5.53 24.60
CA LEU A 51 4.45 4.36 23.99
C LEU A 51 5.92 4.26 24.40
N SER A 52 6.27 3.25 25.19
CA SER A 52 7.65 2.99 25.58
C SER A 52 8.49 2.47 24.41
N TYR A 53 9.83 2.54 24.54
CA TYR A 53 10.75 2.01 23.53
C TYR A 53 10.48 0.54 23.17
N THR A 54 10.23 -0.31 24.18
CA THR A 54 10.01 -1.76 23.98
C THR A 54 8.71 -2.04 23.24
N GLU A 55 7.66 -1.28 23.55
CA GLU A 55 6.37 -1.36 22.84
C GLU A 55 6.48 -0.84 21.41
N ALA A 56 7.18 0.29 21.20
CA ALA A 56 7.46 0.82 19.87
C ALA A 56 8.22 -0.19 19.01
N LEU A 57 9.29 -0.80 19.57
CA LEU A 57 10.05 -1.84 18.88
C LEU A 57 9.18 -3.04 18.55
N ARG A 58 8.36 -3.53 19.49
CA ARG A 58 7.46 -4.67 19.29
C ARG A 58 6.41 -4.40 18.22
N LEU A 59 5.81 -3.21 18.19
CA LEU A 59 4.83 -2.81 17.17
C LEU A 59 5.49 -2.70 15.80
N HIS A 60 6.62 -2.01 15.70
CA HIS A 60 7.29 -1.74 14.42
C HIS A 60 7.81 -3.02 13.75
N THR A 61 8.31 -3.96 14.56
CA THR A 61 8.89 -5.22 14.08
C THR A 61 7.87 -6.37 14.00
N SER A 62 6.64 -6.16 14.47
CA SER A 62 5.57 -7.16 14.44
C SER A 62 5.34 -7.69 13.02
N PRO A 63 5.48 -9.01 12.79
CA PRO A 63 5.19 -9.63 11.50
C PRO A 63 3.76 -9.36 11.03
N VAL A 64 2.79 -9.41 11.95
CA VAL A 64 1.37 -9.20 11.63
C VAL A 64 1.14 -7.77 11.12
N ILE A 65 1.67 -6.77 11.81
CA ILE A 65 1.51 -5.35 11.42
C ILE A 65 2.23 -5.09 10.10
N ARG A 66 3.42 -5.65 9.92
CA ARG A 66 4.21 -5.53 8.68
C ARG A 66 3.51 -6.13 7.48
N VAL A 67 3.07 -7.39 7.57
CA VAL A 67 2.38 -8.09 6.49
C VAL A 67 1.06 -7.38 6.16
N ALA A 68 0.30 -6.96 7.16
CA ALA A 68 -0.93 -6.19 6.97
C ALA A 68 -0.66 -4.86 6.25
N PHE A 69 0.35 -4.10 6.69
CA PHE A 69 0.72 -2.82 6.08
C PHE A 69 1.14 -3.01 4.62
N ILE A 70 2.04 -3.96 4.33
CA ILE A 70 2.52 -4.24 2.97
C ILE A 70 1.35 -4.67 2.06
N ALA A 71 0.51 -5.60 2.52
CA ALA A 71 -0.62 -6.11 1.73
C ALA A 71 -1.60 -4.99 1.39
N ILE A 72 -1.97 -4.16 2.36
CA ILE A 72 -2.90 -3.05 2.17
C ILE A 72 -2.25 -1.95 1.31
N ALA A 73 -0.99 -1.59 1.56
CA ALA A 73 -0.27 -0.56 0.81
C ALA A 73 -0.14 -0.92 -0.68
N ILE A 74 0.27 -2.17 -0.97
CA ILE A 74 0.39 -2.66 -2.34
C ILE A 74 -0.98 -2.64 -3.04
N THR A 75 -2.01 -3.16 -2.37
CA THR A 75 -3.38 -3.24 -2.91
C THR A 75 -3.94 -1.84 -3.21
N HIS A 76 -3.79 -0.91 -2.25
CA HIS A 76 -4.22 0.48 -2.39
C HIS A 76 -3.51 1.18 -3.54
N THR A 77 -2.17 1.06 -3.57
CA THR A 77 -1.33 1.73 -4.57
C THR A 77 -1.63 1.21 -5.98
N TYR A 78 -1.72 -0.11 -6.15
CA TYR A 78 -2.06 -0.71 -7.44
C TYR A 78 -3.41 -0.22 -7.95
N ALA A 79 -4.46 -0.30 -7.11
CA ALA A 79 -5.78 0.16 -7.47
C ALA A 79 -5.82 1.66 -7.79
N GLY A 80 -5.12 2.49 -7.01
CA GLY A 80 -4.99 3.93 -7.25
C GLY A 80 -4.36 4.24 -8.60
N PHE A 81 -3.32 3.51 -8.98
CA PHE A 81 -2.72 3.65 -10.30
C PHE A 81 -3.65 3.24 -11.43
N ILE A 82 -4.43 2.15 -11.28
CA ILE A 82 -5.42 1.76 -12.28
C ILE A 82 -6.48 2.86 -12.47
N VAL A 83 -6.96 3.48 -11.37
CA VAL A 83 -7.88 4.62 -11.44
C VAL A 83 -7.25 5.79 -12.20
N LEU A 84 -6.00 6.15 -11.86
CA LEU A 84 -5.29 7.26 -12.50
C LEU A 84 -5.05 7.01 -13.99
N ILE A 85 -4.60 5.81 -14.37
CA ILE A 85 -4.38 5.41 -15.76
C ILE A 85 -5.69 5.55 -16.53
N ASN A 86 -6.76 4.90 -16.06
CA ASN A 86 -8.03 4.89 -16.79
C ASN A 86 -8.63 6.30 -16.91
N ARG A 87 -8.55 7.14 -15.87
CA ARG A 87 -9.09 8.50 -15.88
C ARG A 87 -8.28 9.48 -16.73
N ARG A 88 -6.95 9.36 -16.76
CA ARG A 88 -6.07 10.37 -17.39
C ARG A 88 -5.59 9.96 -18.78
N VAL A 89 -5.34 8.68 -19.01
CA VAL A 89 -4.72 8.18 -20.24
C VAL A 89 -5.48 7.01 -20.87
N GLY A 90 -6.65 6.62 -20.32
CA GLY A 90 -7.45 5.50 -20.84
C GLY A 90 -7.91 5.63 -22.29
N ARG A 91 -7.96 6.87 -22.83
CA ARG A 91 -8.22 7.11 -24.26
C ARG A 91 -7.06 6.67 -25.17
N TYR A 92 -5.84 6.62 -24.65
CA TYR A 92 -4.63 6.20 -25.36
C TYR A 92 -4.35 4.73 -25.08
N VAL A 93 -5.01 3.84 -25.82
CA VAL A 93 -5.00 2.39 -25.56
C VAL A 93 -3.59 1.82 -25.38
N LYS A 94 -2.64 2.13 -26.29
CA LYS A 94 -1.26 1.65 -26.20
C LYS A 94 -0.55 2.10 -24.92
N LEU A 95 -0.62 3.40 -24.62
CA LEU A 95 0.01 3.98 -23.43
C LEU A 95 -0.61 3.42 -22.13
N SER A 96 -1.95 3.33 -22.09
CA SER A 96 -2.68 2.74 -20.97
C SER A 96 -2.25 1.29 -20.71
N THR A 97 -2.09 0.49 -21.76
CA THR A 97 -1.61 -0.90 -21.65
C THR A 97 -0.17 -0.96 -21.14
N ILE A 98 0.72 -0.14 -21.68
CA ILE A 98 2.14 -0.10 -21.24
C ILE A 98 2.24 0.27 -19.77
N LEU A 99 1.54 1.33 -19.33
CA LEU A 99 1.58 1.78 -17.93
C LEU A 99 0.96 0.73 -16.99
N THR A 100 -0.13 0.09 -17.40
CA THR A 100 -0.75 -1.00 -16.63
C THR A 100 0.22 -2.18 -16.50
N GLY A 101 0.91 -2.55 -17.59
CA GLY A 101 1.92 -3.61 -17.58
C GLY A 101 3.10 -3.26 -16.66
N LEU A 102 3.62 -2.03 -16.75
CA LEU A 102 4.72 -1.56 -15.91
C LEU A 102 4.37 -1.61 -14.42
N ILE A 103 3.20 -1.08 -14.04
CA ILE A 103 2.76 -1.05 -12.64
C ILE A 103 2.51 -2.47 -12.14
N THR A 104 1.95 -3.35 -12.98
CA THR A 104 1.79 -4.77 -12.64
C THR A 104 3.14 -5.46 -12.42
N ALA A 105 4.14 -5.19 -13.25
CA ALA A 105 5.49 -5.74 -13.10
C ALA A 105 6.16 -5.25 -11.80
N ILE A 106 6.10 -3.93 -11.52
CA ILE A 106 6.65 -3.34 -10.29
C ILE A 106 5.96 -3.91 -9.05
N THR A 107 4.63 -3.96 -9.05
CA THR A 107 3.86 -4.53 -7.94
C THR A 107 4.18 -5.99 -7.70
N THR A 108 4.29 -6.79 -8.76
CA THR A 108 4.64 -8.21 -8.66
C THR A 108 6.06 -8.40 -8.14
N TYR A 109 7.01 -7.59 -8.61
CA TYR A 109 8.40 -7.62 -8.13
C TYR A 109 8.49 -7.28 -6.64
N ILE A 110 7.85 -6.20 -6.19
CA ILE A 110 7.82 -5.81 -4.77
C ILE A 110 7.16 -6.90 -3.93
N LEU A 111 6.04 -7.46 -4.38
CA LEU A 111 5.36 -8.55 -3.68
C LEU A 111 6.25 -9.80 -3.58
N GLY A 112 6.99 -10.13 -4.65
CA GLY A 112 7.97 -11.21 -4.64
C GLY A 112 9.06 -10.98 -3.59
N LEU A 113 9.66 -9.78 -3.57
CA LEU A 113 10.66 -9.42 -2.58
C LEU A 113 10.14 -9.51 -1.15
N THR A 114 8.92 -9.04 -0.88
CA THR A 114 8.36 -9.06 0.48
C THR A 114 8.02 -10.48 0.94
N ILE A 115 7.52 -11.34 0.05
CA ILE A 115 7.30 -12.76 0.35
C ILE A 115 8.64 -13.45 0.63
N LEU A 116 9.64 -13.26 -0.25
CA LEU A 116 10.99 -13.81 -0.07
C LEU A 116 11.58 -13.38 1.27
N ALA A 117 11.51 -12.09 1.61
CA ALA A 117 12.04 -11.57 2.87
C ALA A 117 11.33 -12.15 4.11
N GLU A 118 10.06 -12.52 4.01
CA GLU A 118 9.30 -13.09 5.13
C GLU A 118 9.53 -14.61 5.29
N ILE A 119 9.77 -15.34 4.20
CA ILE A 119 10.05 -16.79 4.26
C ILE A 119 11.52 -17.14 4.59
N THR A 120 12.45 -16.21 4.37
CA THR A 120 13.88 -16.40 4.68
C THR A 120 14.29 -15.90 6.07
N LYS A 121 13.34 -15.39 6.86
CA LYS A 121 13.54 -15.04 8.27
C LYS A 121 13.50 -16.29 9.15
#